data_AF-A0A6L5XY11-F1
#
_entry.id   AF-A0A6L5XY11-F1
#
_cell.length_a   1.000
_cell.length_b   1.000
_cell.length_c   1.000
_cell.angle_alpha   90.00
_cell.angle_beta   90.00
_cell.angle_gamma   90.00
#
_symmetry.space_group_name_H-M   'P 1'
#
loop_
_entity.id
_entity.type
_entity.pdbx_description
1 polymer ?
#
loop_
_entity_poly.entity_id
_entity_poly.type
_entity_poly.pdbx_seq_one_letter_code
_entity_poly.pdbx_strand_id
1 'polypeptide(L)'
;MLSKIGEIWMQKINKQTRTLYNILMICTCLQLIRLVKERFGLLQIEFQRMPEIMQQQYASLMKDSNSLDCLKYSSPQMERRYIMAIVITNGNYYIWYTSTGATKKVSDINLAYQFPTVADAIKGMKKAEGQTKNYYVFDTLTQKILWKWMTHEELDEIRKNKISMSMVKRDKNGKIKRKSYSDDVRKLIYIKAGGRCELCGRKILLDDMTLDHVNPLSMGGDDDVENLSCTCYPCNLFKGNILPTDFYERITDIFMYQMERQNSHNLKWKIVHKLLSSFTQSK
;
A
#
# COMPACT_ATOMS: atom_id res chain seq x y z
N MET A 1 -41.23 -52.78 17.22
CA MET A 1 -40.90 -51.93 18.39
C MET A 1 -39.70 -51.00 18.17
N LEU A 2 -38.80 -51.29 17.21
CA LEU A 2 -37.61 -50.45 16.94
C LEU A 2 -37.83 -49.26 15.98
N SER A 3 -38.89 -49.23 15.16
CA SER A 3 -39.12 -48.08 14.25
C SER A 3 -39.71 -46.84 14.95
N LYS A 4 -40.57 -47.01 15.97
CA LYS A 4 -41.15 -45.88 16.73
C LYS A 4 -40.13 -45.14 17.60
N ILE A 5 -39.06 -45.80 18.04
CA ILE A 5 -38.00 -45.16 18.83
C ILE A 5 -37.09 -44.30 17.93
N GLY A 6 -36.85 -44.75 16.69
CA GLY A 6 -36.07 -44.01 15.69
C GLY A 6 -36.73 -42.71 15.23
N GLU A 7 -38.05 -42.70 15.02
CA GLU A 7 -38.77 -41.47 14.63
C GLU A 7 -38.81 -40.43 15.77
N ILE A 8 -38.95 -40.87 17.02
CA ILE A 8 -38.91 -39.98 18.20
C ILE A 8 -37.49 -39.40 18.40
N TRP A 9 -36.44 -40.19 18.13
CA TRP A 9 -35.06 -39.73 18.17
C TRP A 9 -34.73 -38.73 17.05
N MET A 10 -35.18 -38.99 15.82
CA MET A 10 -34.98 -38.09 14.68
C MET A 10 -35.75 -36.77 14.81
N GLN A 11 -36.97 -36.78 15.38
CA GLN A 11 -37.70 -35.53 15.68
C GLN A 11 -37.04 -34.72 16.81
N LYS A 12 -36.43 -35.37 17.81
CA LYS A 12 -35.66 -34.68 18.87
C LYS A 12 -34.36 -34.06 18.34
N ILE A 13 -33.62 -34.78 17.50
CA ILE A 13 -32.38 -34.28 16.87
C ILE A 13 -32.67 -33.10 15.94
N ASN A 14 -33.75 -33.14 15.16
CA ASN A 14 -34.11 -32.07 14.23
C ASN A 14 -34.61 -30.78 14.97
N LYS A 15 -35.19 -30.92 16.16
CA LYS A 15 -35.55 -29.77 17.02
C LYS A 15 -34.34 -29.18 17.75
N GLN A 16 -33.39 -30.00 18.21
CA GLN A 16 -32.15 -29.52 18.85
C GLN A 16 -31.19 -28.86 17.85
N THR A 17 -31.07 -29.37 16.64
CA THR A 17 -30.17 -28.80 15.60
C THR A 17 -30.67 -27.47 15.05
N ARG A 18 -32.00 -27.27 14.88
CA ARG A 18 -32.58 -25.97 14.50
C ARG A 18 -32.46 -24.91 15.60
N THR A 19 -32.50 -25.34 16.86
CA THR A 19 -32.30 -24.45 18.02
C THR A 19 -30.83 -24.05 18.16
N LEU A 20 -29.89 -24.98 17.94
CA LEU A 20 -28.45 -24.70 17.96
C LEU A 20 -28.00 -23.80 16.79
N TYR A 21 -28.57 -23.96 15.59
CA TYR A 21 -28.23 -23.09 14.45
C TYR A 21 -28.76 -21.65 14.64
N ASN A 22 -29.95 -21.49 15.23
CA ASN A 22 -30.48 -20.18 15.61
C ASN A 22 -29.70 -19.56 16.78
N ILE A 23 -29.26 -20.33 17.76
CA ILE A 23 -28.40 -19.85 18.86
C ILE A 23 -27.02 -19.45 18.32
N LEU A 24 -26.43 -20.20 17.38
CA LEU A 24 -25.14 -19.88 16.79
C LEU A 24 -25.19 -18.58 15.95
N MET A 25 -26.26 -18.38 15.16
CA MET A 25 -26.50 -17.14 14.41
C MET A 25 -26.82 -15.94 15.30
N ILE A 26 -27.55 -16.13 16.40
CA ILE A 26 -27.81 -15.08 17.39
C ILE A 26 -26.54 -14.74 18.17
N CYS A 27 -25.70 -15.72 18.52
CA CYS A 27 -24.42 -15.48 19.18
C CYS A 27 -23.43 -14.71 18.30
N THR A 28 -23.34 -15.01 17.01
CA THR A 28 -22.48 -14.24 16.08
C THR A 28 -22.98 -12.81 15.85
N CYS A 29 -24.30 -12.60 15.82
CA CYS A 29 -24.88 -11.25 15.77
C CYS A 29 -24.72 -10.49 17.09
N LEU A 30 -24.84 -11.14 18.25
CA LEU A 30 -24.64 -10.52 19.56
C LEU A 30 -23.16 -10.19 19.83
N GLN A 31 -22.19 -10.95 19.31
CA GLN A 31 -20.77 -10.59 19.38
C GLN A 31 -20.42 -9.40 18.49
N LEU A 32 -21.05 -9.27 17.31
CA LEU A 32 -20.96 -8.07 16.47
C LEU A 32 -21.63 -6.85 17.11
N ILE A 33 -22.79 -7.01 17.74
CA ILE A 33 -23.47 -5.94 18.49
C ILE A 33 -22.67 -5.56 19.75
N ARG A 34 -21.96 -6.51 20.39
CA ARG A 34 -21.07 -6.26 21.53
C ARG A 34 -19.82 -5.49 21.11
N LEU A 35 -19.22 -5.81 19.96
CA LEU A 35 -18.11 -5.04 19.38
C LEU A 35 -18.52 -3.62 18.93
N VAL A 36 -19.75 -3.45 18.42
CA VAL A 36 -20.31 -2.14 18.07
C VAL A 36 -20.69 -1.34 19.32
N LYS A 37 -21.23 -1.98 20.37
CA LYS A 37 -21.54 -1.35 21.67
C LYS A 37 -20.29 -1.00 22.48
N GLU A 38 -19.23 -1.81 22.45
CA GLU A 38 -17.96 -1.51 23.14
C GLU A 38 -17.25 -0.30 22.51
N ARG A 39 -17.43 -0.06 21.21
CA ARG A 39 -16.87 1.12 20.52
C ARG A 39 -17.67 2.42 20.75
N PHE A 40 -18.94 2.34 21.13
CA PHE A 40 -19.78 3.51 21.47
C PHE A 40 -19.92 3.76 22.98
N GLY A 41 -19.86 2.72 23.82
CA GLY A 41 -20.03 2.81 25.28
C GLY A 41 -18.81 3.34 26.03
N LEU A 42 -17.61 3.32 25.43
CA LEU A 42 -16.40 3.88 26.04
C LEU A 42 -16.41 5.42 26.12
N LEU A 43 -17.29 6.10 25.38
CA LEU A 43 -17.42 7.56 25.42
C LEU A 43 -18.18 8.09 26.66
N GLN A 44 -18.97 7.26 27.35
CA GLN A 44 -19.74 7.72 28.53
C GLN A 44 -18.97 7.63 29.84
N ILE A 45 -18.01 6.70 29.97
CA ILE A 45 -17.25 6.50 31.21
C ILE A 45 -16.17 7.59 31.37
N GLU A 46 -15.62 8.12 30.27
CA GLU A 46 -14.67 9.24 30.31
C GLU A 46 -15.35 10.58 30.63
N PHE A 47 -16.62 10.76 30.27
CA PHE A 47 -17.38 11.99 30.53
C PHE A 47 -17.54 12.25 32.04
N GLN A 48 -17.81 11.21 32.84
CA GLN A 48 -17.98 11.34 34.29
C GLN A 48 -16.67 11.55 35.06
N ARG A 49 -15.50 11.39 34.42
CA ARG A 49 -14.19 11.69 35.01
C ARG A 49 -13.68 13.10 34.68
N MET A 50 -14.41 13.88 33.90
CA MET A 50 -14.03 15.25 33.57
C MET A 50 -14.33 16.22 34.72
N PRO A 51 -13.51 17.27 34.91
CA PRO A 51 -13.82 18.37 35.83
C PRO A 51 -15.17 19.02 35.49
N GLU A 52 -15.97 19.39 36.50
CA GLU A 52 -17.35 19.90 36.36
C GLU A 52 -17.50 21.06 35.36
N ILE A 53 -16.49 21.93 35.25
CA ILE A 53 -16.47 23.06 34.30
C ILE A 53 -16.59 22.56 32.85
N MET A 54 -15.97 21.42 32.53
CA MET A 54 -15.97 20.83 31.19
C MET A 54 -17.29 20.12 30.87
N GLN A 55 -17.91 19.50 31.89
CA GLN A 55 -19.23 18.88 31.77
C GLN A 55 -20.33 19.93 31.55
N GLN A 56 -20.24 21.08 32.24
CA GLN A 56 -21.18 22.19 32.09
C GLN A 56 -21.06 22.85 30.70
N GLN A 57 -19.84 22.97 30.16
CA GLN A 57 -19.60 23.53 28.83
C GLN A 57 -20.14 22.62 27.71
N TYR A 58 -20.05 21.30 27.88
CA TYR A 58 -20.63 20.32 26.95
C TYR A 58 -22.16 20.25 27.00
N ALA A 59 -22.75 20.35 28.21
CA ALA A 59 -24.20 20.37 28.39
C ALA A 59 -24.85 21.66 27.84
N SER A 60 -24.11 22.77 27.82
CA SER A 60 -24.53 24.02 27.17
C SER A 60 -24.60 23.85 25.64
N LEU A 61 -23.56 23.27 25.02
CA LEU A 61 -23.49 23.01 23.57
C LEU A 61 -24.59 22.09 23.03
N MET A 62 -25.10 21.17 23.87
CA MET A 62 -26.13 20.20 23.48
C MET A 62 -27.56 20.68 23.73
N LYS A 63 -27.79 21.81 24.41
CA LYS A 63 -29.13 22.39 24.59
C LYS A 63 -29.60 23.20 23.38
N ASP A 64 -28.68 23.63 22.52
CA ASP A 64 -28.98 24.43 21.33
C ASP A 64 -29.32 23.59 20.08
N SER A 65 -29.14 22.27 20.13
CA SER A 65 -29.31 21.37 18.98
C SER A 65 -30.73 20.84 18.75
N ASN A 66 -31.72 21.28 19.55
CA ASN A 66 -33.14 20.93 19.37
C ASN A 66 -33.97 22.01 18.69
N SER A 67 -33.35 23.03 18.09
CA SER A 67 -34.04 23.90 17.12
C SER A 67 -33.81 23.35 15.71
N LEU A 68 -34.90 22.95 15.06
CA LEU A 68 -34.93 22.43 13.69
C LEU A 68 -34.70 23.58 12.68
N ASP A 69 -33.57 24.29 12.80
CA ASP A 69 -33.21 25.41 11.90
C ASP A 69 -31.69 25.56 11.69
N CYS A 70 -30.91 24.48 11.91
CA CYS A 70 -29.44 24.50 11.76
C CYS A 70 -28.95 24.43 10.30
N LEU A 71 -29.83 24.57 9.29
CA LEU A 71 -29.43 24.69 7.88
C LEU A 71 -29.08 26.13 7.45
N LYS A 72 -28.97 27.07 8.40
CA LYS A 72 -28.51 28.44 8.14
C LYS A 72 -27.55 28.94 9.22
N TYR A 73 -26.32 28.46 9.19
CA TYR A 73 -25.19 29.15 9.83
C TYR A 73 -24.10 29.40 8.78
N SER A 74 -24.24 30.51 8.08
CA SER A 74 -23.12 31.21 7.47
C SER A 74 -22.26 31.79 8.61
N SER A 75 -21.17 31.09 8.97
CA SER A 75 -20.04 31.69 9.66
C SER A 75 -18.92 31.99 8.66
N PRO A 76 -18.35 33.21 8.64
CA PRO A 76 -17.27 33.57 7.75
C PRO A 76 -15.93 33.25 8.43
N GLN A 77 -15.40 32.05 8.22
CA GLN A 77 -13.95 31.78 8.27
C GLN A 77 -13.63 30.37 7.76
N MET A 78 -13.21 30.34 6.49
CA MET A 78 -12.22 29.43 5.94
C MET A 78 -12.63 27.96 5.82
N GLU A 79 -13.42 27.67 4.79
CA GLU A 79 -13.36 26.39 4.09
C GLU A 79 -11.89 26.05 3.79
N ARG A 80 -11.30 25.10 4.52
CA ARG A 80 -10.13 24.38 4.01
C ARG A 80 -10.59 23.58 2.80
N ARG A 81 -10.57 24.22 1.63
CA ARG A 81 -10.58 23.55 0.34
C ARG A 81 -9.48 22.50 0.40
N TYR A 82 -9.84 21.22 0.43
CA TYR A 82 -8.92 20.16 0.07
C TYR A 82 -8.69 20.32 -1.43
N ILE A 83 -7.68 21.10 -1.78
CA ILE A 83 -7.46 21.49 -3.17
C ILE A 83 -7.02 20.24 -3.93
N MET A 84 -7.90 19.75 -4.79
CA MET A 84 -7.61 18.86 -5.90
C MET A 84 -6.70 19.59 -6.88
N ALA A 85 -5.38 19.63 -6.66
CA ALA A 85 -4.47 20.42 -7.48
C ALA A 85 -3.26 19.64 -7.98
N ILE A 86 -3.02 19.82 -9.28
CA ILE A 86 -1.72 19.61 -9.87
C ILE A 86 -0.88 20.84 -9.55
N VAL A 87 0.21 20.66 -8.82
CA VAL A 87 1.13 21.74 -8.42
C VAL A 87 2.55 21.45 -8.90
N ILE A 88 3.40 22.47 -8.93
CA ILE A 88 4.84 22.29 -9.15
C ILE A 88 5.56 22.51 -7.81
N THR A 89 6.34 21.53 -7.35
CA THR A 89 7.02 21.58 -6.06
C THR A 89 8.38 20.89 -6.10
N ASN A 90 9.24 21.19 -5.13
CA ASN A 90 10.46 20.42 -4.84
C ASN A 90 10.41 19.75 -3.45
N GLY A 91 9.22 19.68 -2.84
CA GLY A 91 8.98 19.15 -1.49
C GLY A 91 9.03 20.22 -0.40
N ASN A 92 9.77 21.32 -0.61
CA ASN A 92 9.89 22.42 0.37
C ASN A 92 9.15 23.69 -0.07
N TYR A 93 9.10 23.93 -1.38
CA TYR A 93 8.49 25.11 -1.99
C TYR A 93 7.59 24.72 -3.14
N TYR A 94 6.61 25.57 -3.41
CA TYR A 94 5.64 25.48 -4.48
C TYR A 94 5.77 26.68 -5.40
N ILE A 95 5.41 26.52 -6.67
CA ILE A 95 5.42 27.61 -7.65
C ILE A 95 4.11 28.41 -7.58
N TRP A 96 4.24 29.74 -7.52
CA TRP A 96 3.18 30.73 -7.62
C TRP A 96 3.46 31.65 -8.83
N TYR A 97 2.43 32.16 -9.52
CA TYR A 97 2.57 33.22 -10.52
C TYR A 97 2.00 34.56 -10.04
N THR A 98 2.81 35.62 -10.06
CA THR A 98 2.33 36.98 -9.73
C THR A 98 1.26 37.45 -10.71
N SER A 99 0.57 38.56 -10.40
CA SER A 99 -0.36 39.23 -11.33
C SER A 99 0.29 39.60 -12.67
N THR A 100 1.62 39.80 -12.69
CA THR A 100 2.43 40.05 -13.88
C THR A 100 2.91 38.78 -14.60
N GLY A 101 2.56 37.60 -14.10
CA GLY A 101 2.96 36.30 -14.65
C GLY A 101 4.40 35.89 -14.34
N ALA A 102 5.05 36.55 -13.39
CA ALA A 102 6.40 36.19 -12.93
C ALA A 102 6.33 35.03 -11.93
N THR A 103 7.28 34.09 -12.07
CA THR A 103 7.40 32.91 -11.21
C THR A 103 7.94 33.30 -9.83
N LYS A 104 7.25 32.89 -8.76
CA LYS A 104 7.67 33.00 -7.36
C LYS A 104 7.61 31.64 -6.66
N LYS A 105 8.34 31.53 -5.55
CA LYS A 105 8.37 30.35 -4.68
C LYS A 105 7.65 30.67 -3.38
N VAL A 106 6.74 29.80 -2.96
CA VAL A 106 5.98 29.91 -1.71
C VAL A 106 6.13 28.60 -0.91
N SER A 107 6.19 28.65 0.41
CA SER A 107 6.29 27.44 1.25
C SER A 107 4.93 26.82 1.57
N ASP A 108 3.87 27.63 1.62
CA ASP A 108 2.50 27.15 1.86
C ASP A 108 1.88 26.60 0.57
N ILE A 109 1.44 25.35 0.61
CA ILE A 109 0.77 24.67 -0.50
C ILE A 109 -0.55 25.32 -0.88
N ASN A 110 -1.26 25.95 0.07
CA ASN A 110 -2.54 26.62 -0.22
C ASN A 110 -2.36 27.84 -1.12
N LEU A 111 -1.14 28.38 -1.15
CA LEU A 111 -0.73 29.45 -2.03
C LEU A 111 -0.18 28.90 -3.37
N ALA A 112 0.05 27.60 -3.52
CA ALA A 112 0.56 27.07 -4.78
C ALA A 112 -0.38 27.40 -5.95
N TYR A 113 0.20 27.72 -7.11
CA TYR A 113 -0.57 27.83 -8.34
C TYR A 113 -1.09 26.44 -8.72
N GLN A 114 -2.40 26.36 -8.95
CA GLN A 114 -3.09 25.13 -9.28
C GLN A 114 -3.22 25.01 -10.79
N PHE A 115 -2.57 24.00 -11.36
CA PHE A 115 -2.63 23.76 -12.78
C PHE A 115 -3.87 22.95 -13.14
N PRO A 116 -4.63 23.33 -14.18
CA PRO A 116 -5.77 22.54 -14.65
C PRO A 116 -5.36 21.18 -15.19
N THR A 117 -4.16 21.10 -15.79
CA THR A 117 -3.65 19.87 -16.40
C THR A 117 -2.14 19.71 -16.15
N VAL A 118 -1.65 18.48 -16.27
CA VAL A 118 -0.22 18.17 -16.23
C VAL A 118 0.53 18.91 -17.34
N ALA A 119 -0.08 19.02 -18.53
CA ALA A 119 0.53 19.70 -19.66
C ALA A 119 0.76 21.18 -19.38
N ASP A 120 -0.17 21.84 -18.69
CA ASP A 120 -0.02 23.25 -18.33
C ASP A 120 1.03 23.46 -17.23
N ALA A 121 1.13 22.53 -16.28
CA ALA A 121 2.23 22.51 -15.32
C ALA A 121 3.59 22.37 -16.01
N ILE A 122 3.72 21.45 -16.98
CA ILE A 122 4.95 21.27 -17.75
C ILE A 122 5.29 22.53 -18.55
N LYS A 123 4.31 23.19 -19.20
CA LYS A 123 4.54 24.47 -19.89
C LYS A 123 5.06 25.53 -18.91
N GLY A 124 4.47 25.60 -17.72
CA GLY A 124 4.90 26.48 -16.63
C GLY A 124 6.35 26.24 -16.20
N MET A 125 6.74 24.96 -16.05
CA MET A 125 8.12 24.58 -15.74
C MET A 125 9.09 24.98 -16.86
N LYS A 126 8.75 24.69 -18.12
CA LYS A 126 9.58 25.07 -19.29
C LYS A 126 9.80 26.57 -19.40
N LYS A 127 8.77 27.39 -19.13
CA LYS A 127 8.89 28.86 -19.13
C LYS A 127 9.87 29.37 -18.07
N ALA A 128 10.03 28.64 -16.97
CA ALA A 128 10.89 29.00 -15.85
C ALA A 128 11.95 27.91 -15.58
N GLU A 129 12.52 27.33 -16.63
CA GLU A 129 13.41 26.16 -16.55
C GLU A 129 14.58 26.39 -15.58
N GLY A 130 15.26 27.55 -15.69
CA GLY A 130 16.38 27.90 -14.81
C GLY A 130 16.03 27.94 -13.31
N GLN A 131 14.76 28.15 -12.95
CA GLN A 131 14.30 28.20 -11.56
C GLN A 131 13.66 26.90 -11.07
N THR A 132 13.26 26.03 -12.00
CA THR A 132 12.44 24.83 -11.74
C THR A 132 13.15 23.52 -12.05
N LYS A 133 14.45 23.55 -12.37
CA LYS A 133 15.24 22.36 -12.73
C LYS A 133 15.19 21.23 -11.68
N ASN A 134 15.08 21.58 -10.40
CA ASN A 134 14.93 20.62 -9.29
C ASN A 134 13.49 20.50 -8.76
N TYR A 135 12.50 20.95 -9.52
CA TYR A 135 11.08 20.83 -9.18
C TYR A 135 10.46 19.71 -10.02
N TYR A 136 9.27 19.28 -9.60
CA TYR A 136 8.46 18.27 -10.24
C TYR A 136 6.97 18.65 -10.17
N VAL A 137 6.20 18.14 -11.14
CA VAL A 137 4.74 18.21 -11.13
C VAL A 137 4.21 17.14 -10.18
N PHE A 138 3.39 17.55 -9.23
CA PHE A 138 2.86 16.70 -8.16
C PHE A 138 1.34 16.79 -8.13
N ASP A 139 0.70 15.65 -8.02
CA ASP A 139 -0.74 15.54 -7.77
C ASP A 139 -0.98 15.39 -6.28
N THR A 140 -1.61 16.39 -5.68
CA THR A 140 -1.90 16.38 -4.23
C THR A 140 -2.92 15.32 -3.83
N LEU A 141 -3.73 14.82 -4.76
CA LEU A 141 -4.75 13.83 -4.47
C LEU A 141 -4.19 12.42 -4.43
N THR A 142 -3.49 12.05 -5.50
CA THR A 142 -2.90 10.71 -5.59
C THR A 142 -1.56 10.63 -4.88
N GLN A 143 -1.02 11.78 -4.43
CA GLN A 143 0.33 11.93 -3.86
C GLN A 143 1.41 11.38 -4.78
N LYS A 144 1.26 11.61 -6.09
CA LYS A 144 2.18 11.12 -7.12
C LYS A 144 2.92 12.25 -7.80
N ILE A 145 4.19 11.99 -8.06
CA ILE A 145 4.96 12.79 -9.03
C ILE A 145 4.48 12.41 -10.42
N LEU A 146 3.93 13.38 -11.15
CA LEU A 146 3.42 13.19 -12.50
C LEU A 146 4.48 13.48 -13.56
N TRP A 147 5.43 14.36 -13.27
CA TRP A 147 6.51 14.73 -14.19
C TRP A 147 7.68 15.38 -13.46
N LYS A 148 8.92 15.19 -13.91
CA LYS A 148 10.11 15.89 -13.42
C LYS A 148 11.12 16.09 -14.54
N TRP A 149 12.04 17.02 -14.37
CA TRP A 149 13.23 17.08 -15.22
C TRP A 149 14.07 15.83 -15.00
N MET A 150 14.36 15.12 -16.08
CA MET A 150 15.21 13.94 -16.03
C MET A 150 16.67 14.34 -16.20
N THR A 151 17.57 13.68 -15.46
CA THR A 151 19.00 13.80 -15.72
C THR A 151 19.40 13.04 -16.99
N HIS A 152 20.62 13.27 -17.48
CA HIS A 152 21.10 12.49 -18.65
C HIS A 152 21.21 11.00 -18.29
N GLU A 153 21.63 10.71 -17.06
CA GLU A 153 21.73 9.35 -16.53
C GLU A 153 20.35 8.67 -16.47
N GLU A 154 19.33 9.36 -15.96
CA GLU A 154 17.95 8.83 -15.91
C GLU A 154 17.38 8.60 -17.33
N LEU A 155 17.66 9.52 -18.27
CA LEU A 155 17.24 9.35 -19.67
C LEU A 155 17.93 8.16 -20.33
N ASP A 156 19.22 7.99 -20.09
CA ASP A 156 19.99 6.85 -20.62
C ASP A 156 19.54 5.53 -20.01
N GLU A 157 19.16 5.52 -18.73
CA GLU A 157 18.55 4.37 -18.07
C GLU A 157 17.19 4.02 -18.70
N ILE A 158 16.32 5.01 -18.95
CA ILE A 158 15.04 4.80 -19.64
C ILE A 158 15.26 4.24 -21.05
N ARG A 159 16.25 4.77 -21.79
CA ARG A 159 16.61 4.28 -23.13
C ARG A 159 17.10 2.83 -23.07
N LYS A 160 18.01 2.52 -22.15
CA LYS A 160 18.49 1.14 -21.93
C LYS A 160 17.34 0.20 -21.60
N ASN A 161 16.43 0.60 -20.71
CA ASN A 161 15.25 -0.19 -20.34
C ASN A 161 14.29 -0.38 -21.52
N LYS A 162 14.11 0.64 -22.38
CA LYS A 162 13.30 0.50 -23.59
C LYS A 162 13.93 -0.47 -24.60
N ILE A 163 15.26 -0.41 -24.74
CA ILE A 163 16.02 -1.34 -25.58
C ILE A 163 15.90 -2.77 -25.03
N SER A 164 16.17 -2.99 -23.74
CA SER A 164 16.06 -4.33 -23.13
C SER A 164 14.65 -4.89 -23.27
N MET A 165 13.61 -4.08 -23.04
CA MET A 165 12.21 -4.46 -23.26
C MET A 165 11.91 -4.86 -24.71
N SER A 166 12.56 -4.20 -25.68
CA SER A 166 12.41 -4.53 -27.10
C SER A 166 13.10 -5.82 -27.51
N MET A 167 14.13 -6.25 -26.77
CA MET A 167 14.85 -7.50 -26.99
C MET A 167 14.09 -8.73 -26.46
N VAL A 168 13.10 -8.53 -25.59
CA VAL A 168 12.26 -9.60 -25.05
C VAL A 168 11.44 -10.25 -26.17
N LYS A 169 11.71 -11.53 -26.43
CA LYS A 169 11.04 -12.30 -27.49
C LYS A 169 9.56 -12.51 -27.16
N ARG A 170 8.70 -12.28 -28.16
CA ARG A 170 7.24 -12.47 -28.04
C ARG A 170 6.72 -13.45 -29.09
N ASP A 171 5.62 -14.13 -28.78
CA ASP A 171 4.89 -14.97 -29.73
C ASP A 171 3.95 -14.13 -30.63
N LYS A 172 3.26 -14.81 -31.56
CA LYS A 172 2.29 -14.18 -32.48
C LYS A 172 1.10 -13.50 -31.76
N ASN A 173 0.85 -13.83 -30.50
CA ASN A 173 -0.21 -13.25 -29.68
C ASN A 173 0.33 -12.15 -28.75
N GLY A 174 1.60 -11.76 -28.88
CA GLY A 174 2.27 -10.76 -28.05
C GLY A 174 2.69 -11.24 -26.66
N LYS A 175 2.54 -12.53 -26.32
CA LYS A 175 2.99 -13.09 -25.04
C LYS A 175 4.49 -13.29 -25.03
N ILE A 176 5.13 -13.07 -23.88
CA ILE A 176 6.57 -13.29 -23.69
C ILE A 176 6.88 -14.79 -23.91
N LYS A 177 7.78 -15.07 -24.84
CA LYS A 177 8.27 -16.42 -25.14
C LYS A 177 9.41 -16.75 -24.18
N ARG A 178 9.22 -17.79 -23.37
CA ARG A 178 10.22 -18.30 -22.42
C ARG A 178 10.98 -19.47 -23.04
N LYS A 179 12.29 -19.53 -22.81
CA LYS A 179 13.12 -20.70 -23.13
C LYS A 179 12.76 -21.85 -22.18
N SER A 180 12.74 -23.06 -22.73
CA SER A 180 12.78 -24.27 -21.93
C SER A 180 14.25 -24.64 -21.73
N TYR A 181 14.64 -24.92 -20.50
CA TYR A 181 16.00 -25.34 -20.15
C TYR A 181 16.03 -26.85 -19.96
N SER A 182 17.12 -27.50 -20.37
CA SER A 182 17.30 -28.95 -20.22
C SER A 182 17.45 -29.34 -18.75
N ASP A 183 17.23 -30.62 -18.45
CA ASP A 183 17.39 -31.14 -17.09
C ASP A 183 18.82 -30.99 -16.57
N ASP A 184 19.83 -31.03 -17.43
CA ASP A 184 21.22 -30.84 -17.02
C ASP A 184 21.52 -29.38 -16.63
N VAL A 185 20.93 -28.41 -17.34
CA VAL A 185 21.00 -27.00 -16.93
C VAL A 185 20.28 -26.80 -15.60
N ARG A 186 19.08 -27.40 -15.45
CA ARG A 186 18.34 -27.36 -14.17
C ARG A 186 19.16 -27.95 -13.02
N LYS A 187 19.81 -29.10 -13.21
CA LYS A 187 20.71 -29.73 -12.23
C LYS A 187 21.88 -28.83 -11.87
N LEU A 188 22.51 -28.18 -12.85
CA LEU A 188 23.65 -27.30 -12.60
C LEU A 188 23.26 -26.12 -11.72
N ILE A 189 22.14 -25.45 -12.02
CA ILE A 189 21.60 -24.33 -11.23
C ILE A 189 21.27 -24.80 -9.80
N TYR A 190 20.63 -25.96 -9.66
CA TYR A 190 20.31 -26.57 -8.37
C TYR A 190 21.56 -26.84 -7.51
N ILE A 191 22.61 -27.42 -8.10
CA ILE A 191 23.87 -27.72 -7.42
C ILE A 191 24.56 -26.42 -7.00
N LYS A 192 24.59 -25.41 -7.88
CA LYS A 192 25.14 -24.08 -7.57
C LYS A 192 24.43 -23.43 -6.38
N ALA A 193 23.10 -23.58 -6.28
CA ALA A 193 22.30 -23.09 -5.16
C ALA A 193 22.41 -23.97 -3.89
N GLY A 194 23.23 -25.03 -3.89
CA GLY A 194 23.41 -25.92 -2.74
C GLY A 194 22.14 -26.69 -2.37
N GLY A 195 21.25 -26.95 -3.34
CA GLY A 195 19.97 -27.60 -3.13
C GLY A 195 19.00 -26.80 -2.26
N ARG A 196 19.09 -25.47 -2.31
CA ARG A 196 18.24 -24.55 -1.54
C ARG A 196 17.54 -23.56 -2.44
N CYS A 197 16.37 -23.12 -2.01
CA CYS A 197 15.70 -21.97 -2.59
C CYS A 197 16.50 -20.70 -2.28
N GLU A 198 16.93 -19.96 -3.30
CA GLU A 198 17.75 -18.75 -3.13
C GLU A 198 16.96 -17.56 -2.57
N LEU A 199 15.62 -17.62 -2.58
CA LEU A 199 14.77 -16.58 -1.99
C LEU A 199 14.53 -16.78 -0.48
N CYS A 200 14.41 -18.03 0.00
CA CYS A 200 14.07 -18.30 1.41
C CYS A 200 15.04 -19.20 2.15
N GLY A 201 16.08 -19.72 1.49
CA GLY A 201 17.13 -20.54 2.08
C GLY A 201 16.73 -21.98 2.44
N ARG A 202 15.46 -22.37 2.28
CA ARG A 202 15.00 -23.73 2.59
C ARG A 202 15.61 -24.75 1.61
N LYS A 203 15.95 -25.93 2.12
CA LYS A 203 16.31 -27.07 1.27
C LYS A 203 15.10 -27.50 0.45
N ILE A 204 15.33 -27.82 -0.82
CA ILE A 204 14.31 -28.32 -1.74
C ILE A 204 14.87 -29.49 -2.52
N LEU A 205 14.01 -30.38 -3.01
CA LEU A 205 14.41 -31.43 -3.94
C LEU A 205 14.56 -30.85 -5.34
N LEU A 206 15.38 -31.50 -6.18
CA LEU A 206 15.55 -31.11 -7.58
C LEU A 206 14.21 -31.13 -8.34
N ASP A 207 13.36 -32.12 -8.05
CA ASP A 207 12.07 -32.29 -8.71
C ASP A 207 11.06 -31.20 -8.30
N ASP A 208 11.18 -30.66 -7.09
CA ASP A 208 10.34 -29.57 -6.58
C ASP A 208 10.87 -28.17 -6.97
N MET A 209 12.05 -28.12 -7.60
CA MET A 209 12.69 -26.87 -7.98
C MET A 209 11.96 -26.23 -9.17
N THR A 210 11.70 -24.94 -9.02
CA THR A 210 11.33 -24.06 -10.12
C THR A 210 12.48 -23.14 -10.50
N LEU A 211 12.55 -22.76 -11.76
CA LEU A 211 13.46 -21.74 -12.25
C LEU A 211 12.72 -20.40 -12.24
N ASP A 212 13.29 -19.40 -11.59
CA ASP A 212 12.80 -18.03 -11.60
C ASP A 212 13.83 -17.12 -12.28
N HIS A 213 13.36 -16.10 -12.99
CA HIS A 213 14.25 -15.06 -13.52
C HIS A 213 14.49 -14.02 -12.41
N VAL A 214 15.75 -13.83 -12.00
CA VAL A 214 16.13 -12.86 -10.97
C VAL A 214 15.57 -11.49 -11.34
N ASN A 215 15.91 -11.01 -12.54
CA ASN A 215 15.25 -9.89 -13.19
C ASN A 215 14.13 -10.41 -14.10
N PRO A 216 12.85 -10.14 -13.83
CA PRO A 216 11.75 -10.67 -14.64
C PRO A 216 11.83 -10.23 -16.10
N LEU A 217 11.49 -11.13 -17.03
CA LEU A 217 11.47 -10.81 -18.47
C LEU A 217 10.53 -9.64 -18.81
N SER A 218 9.41 -9.51 -18.09
CA SER A 218 8.48 -8.37 -18.28
C SER A 218 9.04 -7.03 -17.83
N MET A 219 10.17 -7.04 -17.11
CA MET A 219 10.91 -5.87 -16.66
C MET A 219 12.23 -5.71 -17.44
N GLY A 220 12.39 -6.41 -18.57
CA GLY A 220 13.56 -6.31 -19.45
C GLY A 220 14.75 -7.18 -19.02
N GLY A 221 14.54 -8.16 -18.13
CA GLY A 221 15.57 -9.14 -17.82
C GLY A 221 15.84 -10.11 -18.99
N ASP A 222 17.08 -10.60 -19.07
CA ASP A 222 17.50 -11.54 -20.10
C ASP A 222 16.97 -12.95 -19.83
N ASP A 223 16.68 -13.69 -20.91
CA ASP A 223 16.29 -15.11 -20.80
C ASP A 223 17.52 -16.00 -20.96
N ASP A 224 18.49 -15.88 -20.03
CA ASP A 224 19.74 -16.63 -20.03
C ASP A 224 20.03 -17.22 -18.64
N VAL A 225 20.93 -18.22 -18.58
CA VAL A 225 21.20 -19.03 -17.38
C VAL A 225 21.70 -18.18 -16.21
N GLU A 226 22.42 -17.11 -16.49
CA GLU A 226 22.96 -16.17 -15.51
C GLU A 226 21.86 -15.38 -14.78
N ASN A 227 20.70 -15.20 -15.43
CA ASN A 227 19.53 -14.55 -14.84
C ASN A 227 18.56 -15.55 -14.20
N LEU A 228 18.89 -16.84 -14.13
CA LEU A 228 18.05 -17.85 -13.49
C LEU A 228 18.45 -18.11 -12.04
N SER A 229 17.44 -18.37 -11.21
CA SER A 229 17.57 -18.69 -9.80
C SER A 229 16.81 -19.97 -9.44
N CYS A 230 17.41 -20.76 -8.55
CA CYS A 230 16.82 -21.95 -7.95
C CYS A 230 15.81 -21.55 -6.88
N THR A 231 14.51 -21.77 -7.14
CA THR A 231 13.45 -21.33 -6.22
C THR A 231 12.44 -22.42 -5.94
N CYS A 232 11.85 -22.41 -4.74
CA CYS A 232 10.66 -23.22 -4.47
C CYS A 232 9.43 -22.57 -5.09
N TYR A 233 8.44 -23.38 -5.48
CA TYR A 233 7.21 -22.90 -6.11
C TYR A 233 6.51 -21.76 -5.33
N PRO A 234 6.32 -21.82 -3.99
CA PRO A 234 5.67 -20.74 -3.25
C PRO A 234 6.43 -19.41 -3.33
N CYS A 235 7.76 -19.43 -3.26
CA CYS A 235 8.57 -18.22 -3.32
C CYS A 235 8.56 -17.63 -4.74
N ASN A 236 8.67 -18.48 -5.76
CA ASN A 236 8.59 -18.06 -7.16
C ASN A 236 7.24 -17.38 -7.46
N LEU A 237 6.13 -18.02 -7.03
CA LEU A 237 4.79 -17.47 -7.17
C LEU A 237 4.64 -16.13 -6.42
N PHE A 238 5.19 -16.04 -5.20
CA PHE A 238 5.12 -14.82 -4.39
C PHE A 238 5.94 -13.66 -4.97
N LYS A 239 7.11 -13.94 -5.55
CA LYS A 239 7.94 -12.94 -6.24
C LYS A 239 7.30 -12.48 -7.56
N GLY A 240 6.83 -13.42 -8.38
CA GLY A 240 6.19 -13.12 -9.66
C GLY A 240 7.06 -12.26 -10.57
N ASN A 241 6.53 -11.11 -11.01
CA ASN A 241 7.23 -10.18 -11.90
C ASN A 241 7.85 -8.97 -11.17
N ILE A 242 8.08 -9.09 -9.87
CA ILE A 242 8.68 -8.03 -9.04
C ILE A 242 10.21 -8.07 -9.18
N LEU A 243 10.83 -6.90 -9.33
CA LEU A 243 12.29 -6.77 -9.35
C LEU A 243 12.88 -7.16 -7.98
N PRO A 244 14.12 -7.64 -7.91
CA PRO A 244 14.73 -8.05 -6.63
C PRO A 244 14.66 -6.96 -5.55
N THR A 245 15.01 -5.71 -5.89
CA THR A 245 14.98 -4.57 -4.97
C THR A 245 13.58 -4.36 -4.38
N ASP A 246 12.59 -4.24 -5.25
CA ASP A 246 11.20 -3.97 -4.88
C ASP A 246 10.62 -5.14 -4.07
N PHE A 247 11.05 -6.36 -4.36
CA PHE A 247 10.65 -7.57 -3.63
C PHE A 247 11.16 -7.53 -2.20
N TYR A 248 12.44 -7.19 -1.98
CA TYR A 248 13.02 -7.07 -0.64
C TYR A 248 12.43 -5.91 0.16
N GLU A 249 12.19 -4.77 -0.48
CA GLU A 249 11.51 -3.62 0.14
C GLU A 249 10.12 -4.02 0.60
N ARG A 250 9.32 -4.65 -0.28
CA ARG A 250 7.98 -5.11 0.07
C ARG A 250 7.96 -6.13 1.20
N ILE A 251 8.92 -7.06 1.24
CA ILE A 251 9.05 -8.01 2.36
C ILE A 251 9.36 -7.26 3.65
N THR A 252 10.29 -6.32 3.60
CA THR A 252 10.67 -5.49 4.75
C THR A 252 9.47 -4.70 5.28
N ASP A 253 8.71 -4.04 4.41
CA ASP A 253 7.54 -3.27 4.79
C ASP A 253 6.47 -4.14 5.45
N ILE A 254 6.18 -5.31 4.86
CA ILE A 254 5.24 -6.27 5.43
C ILE A 254 5.74 -6.72 6.81
N PHE A 255 7.02 -7.08 6.93
CA PHE A 255 7.61 -7.50 8.20
C PHE A 255 7.49 -6.40 9.26
N MET A 256 7.89 -5.17 8.94
CA MET A 256 7.85 -4.03 9.85
C MET A 256 6.42 -3.75 10.33
N TYR A 257 5.46 -3.75 9.42
CA TYR A 257 4.04 -3.54 9.75
C TYR A 257 3.46 -4.66 10.64
N GLN A 258 3.74 -5.94 10.31
CA GLN A 258 3.24 -7.07 11.10
C GLN A 258 3.84 -7.08 12.50
N MET A 259 5.14 -6.77 12.62
CA MET A 259 5.82 -6.69 13.90
C MET A 259 5.30 -5.54 14.75
N GLU A 260 5.10 -4.36 14.18
CA GLU A 260 4.50 -3.21 14.87
C GLU A 260 3.09 -3.54 15.37
N ARG A 261 2.25 -4.14 14.52
CA ARG A 261 0.89 -4.54 14.90
C ARG A 261 0.84 -5.49 16.09
N GLN A 262 1.80 -6.40 16.18
CA GLN A 262 1.83 -7.41 17.25
C GLN A 262 2.56 -6.91 18.50
N ASN A 263 3.52 -6.00 18.36
CA ASN A 263 4.48 -5.66 19.41
C ASN A 263 4.57 -4.15 19.73
N SER A 264 3.64 -3.31 19.29
CA SER A 264 3.67 -1.85 19.48
C SER A 264 3.89 -1.38 20.94
N HIS A 265 3.37 -2.14 21.89
CA HIS A 265 3.51 -1.85 23.33
C HIS A 265 4.83 -2.38 23.94
N ASN A 266 5.57 -3.23 23.23
CA ASN A 266 6.80 -3.83 23.72
C ASN A 266 8.00 -2.89 23.55
N LEU A 267 8.66 -2.55 24.65
CA LEU A 267 9.82 -1.64 24.63
C LEU A 267 11.01 -2.20 23.81
N LYS A 268 11.21 -3.53 23.81
CA LYS A 268 12.25 -4.16 22.98
C LYS A 268 11.99 -3.92 21.50
N TRP A 269 10.73 -4.02 21.07
CA TRP A 269 10.35 -3.72 19.70
C TRP A 269 10.59 -2.24 19.37
N LYS A 270 10.23 -1.29 20.25
CA LYS A 270 10.52 0.13 20.01
C LYS A 270 12.02 0.41 19.78
N ILE A 271 12.89 -0.28 20.53
CA ILE A 271 14.35 -0.18 20.36
C ILE A 271 14.76 -0.77 19.00
N VAL A 272 14.32 -2.00 18.69
CA VAL A 272 14.65 -2.68 17.44
C VAL A 272 14.11 -1.92 16.22
N HIS A 273 12.87 -1.45 16.26
CA HIS A 273 12.24 -0.67 15.20
C HIS A 273 13.05 0.59 14.89
N LYS A 274 13.50 1.32 15.92
CA LYS A 274 14.34 2.51 15.74
C LYS A 274 15.68 2.16 15.08
N LEU A 275 16.31 1.06 15.47
CA LEU A 275 17.54 0.57 14.86
C LEU A 275 17.30 0.17 13.39
N LEU A 276 16.31 -0.68 13.11
CA LEU A 276 15.99 -1.12 11.75
C LEU A 276 15.64 0.04 10.83
N SER A 277 14.84 1.00 11.31
CA SER A 277 14.45 2.19 10.52
C SER A 277 15.66 3.05 10.13
N SER A 278 16.71 3.07 10.95
CA SER A 278 17.93 3.82 10.64
C SER A 278 18.74 3.20 9.50
N PHE A 279 18.62 1.88 9.30
CA PHE A 279 19.25 1.19 8.17
C PHE A 279 18.46 1.31 6.87
N THR A 280 17.13 1.51 6.95
CA THR A 280 16.26 1.59 5.77
C THR A 280 16.12 3.00 5.22
N GLN A 281 16.39 4.05 6.02
CA GLN A 281 16.30 5.46 5.60
C GLN A 281 17.60 6.04 5.00
N SER A 282 18.67 5.25 4.88
CA SER A 282 19.99 5.69 4.42
C SER A 282 20.22 5.56 2.91
N LYS A 283 19.15 5.46 2.10
CA LYS A 283 19.21 5.48 0.63
C LYS A 283 18.36 6.60 0.06
#